data_AF-A0AAE2RRU6-F1
#
_entry.id   AF-A0AAE2RRU6-F1
#
_cell.length_a   1.000
_cell.length_b   1.000
_cell.length_c   1.000
_cell.angle_alpha   90.00
_cell.angle_beta   90.00
_cell.angle_gamma   90.00
#
_symmetry.space_group_name_H-M   'P 1'
#
loop_
_entity.id
_entity.type
_entity.pdbx_description
1 polymer ?
#
loop_
_entity_poly.entity_id
_entity_poly.type
_entity_poly.pdbx_seq_one_letter_code
_entity_poly.pdbx_strand_id
1 'polypeptide(L)'
;MMKEKITVKDILKDNYNDFKNKYWNKVPKDMRKYIDAAVSKALKCSDIEYGFAEYKCETCGESTKVLFTCKSKFCNICGRLYTMKWAEKQRQTMLRVVHRYSVVTSPKELRKYFYSKRELLKELQDGVNEVIKYWYNKKKGSSYEVGAIAVIYTFGGDLK
;
A
#
# COMPACT_ATOMS: atom_id res chain seq x y z
N MET A 1 -20.82 27.09 -11.45
CA MET A 1 -20.60 25.77 -12.07
C MET A 1 -19.66 24.98 -11.16
N MET A 2 -20.12 23.89 -10.54
CA MET A 2 -19.23 22.99 -9.78
C MET A 2 -18.29 22.31 -10.77
N LYS A 3 -16.97 22.45 -10.60
CA LYS A 3 -15.99 21.69 -11.38
C LYS A 3 -16.23 20.20 -11.14
N GLU A 4 -16.37 19.43 -12.21
CA GLU A 4 -16.42 17.97 -12.12
C GLU A 4 -15.18 17.48 -11.38
N LYS A 5 -15.42 16.69 -10.33
CA LYS A 5 -14.36 16.15 -9.49
C LYS A 5 -13.79 14.91 -10.16
N ILE A 6 -12.66 15.06 -10.85
CA ILE A 6 -11.90 13.94 -11.40
C ILE A 6 -11.43 13.04 -10.25
N THR A 7 -11.73 11.74 -10.35
CA THR A 7 -11.28 10.74 -9.38
C THR A 7 -10.12 9.91 -9.93
N VAL A 8 -9.40 9.21 -9.05
CA VAL A 8 -8.35 8.25 -9.46
C VAL A 8 -8.95 7.11 -10.30
N LYS A 9 -10.21 6.72 -10.05
CA LYS A 9 -10.91 5.70 -10.85
C LYS A 9 -11.07 6.17 -12.30
N ASP A 10 -11.39 7.44 -12.52
CA ASP A 10 -11.52 8.03 -13.86
C ASP A 10 -10.16 8.07 -14.57
N ILE A 11 -9.10 8.54 -13.90
CA ILE A 11 -7.73 8.54 -14.45
C ILE A 11 -7.31 7.12 -14.87
N LEU A 12 -7.57 6.11 -14.03
CA LEU A 12 -7.26 4.72 -14.37
C LEU A 12 -8.07 4.23 -15.58
N LYS A 13 -9.36 4.57 -15.64
CA LYS A 13 -10.25 4.16 -16.74
C LYS A 13 -9.76 4.71 -18.07
N ASP A 14 -9.34 5.97 -18.07
CA ASP A 14 -8.99 6.69 -19.30
C ASP A 14 -7.57 6.38 -19.77
N ASN A 15 -6.63 6.09 -18.85
CA ASN A 15 -5.20 6.02 -19.18
C ASN A 15 -4.60 4.61 -19.10
N TYR A 16 -5.29 3.60 -18.56
CA TYR A 16 -4.67 2.29 -18.33
C TYR A 16 -4.30 1.56 -19.62
N ASN A 17 -5.12 1.68 -20.67
CA ASN A 17 -4.80 1.09 -21.98
C ASN A 17 -3.57 1.75 -22.61
N ASP A 18 -3.47 3.07 -22.53
CA ASP A 18 -2.30 3.83 -22.99
C ASP A 18 -1.02 3.46 -22.23
N PHE A 19 -1.14 3.27 -20.91
CA PHE A 19 -0.04 2.76 -20.10
C PHE A 19 0.43 1.39 -20.60
N LYS A 20 -0.50 0.47 -20.91
CA LYS A 20 -0.15 -0.84 -21.46
C LYS A 20 0.55 -0.70 -22.82
N ASN A 21 0.02 0.13 -23.72
CA ASN A 21 0.63 0.31 -25.04
C ASN A 21 2.07 0.85 -24.96
N LYS A 22 2.34 1.78 -24.04
CA LYS A 22 3.64 2.47 -23.95
C LYS A 22 4.68 1.75 -23.08
N TYR A 23 4.24 1.08 -22.00
CA TYR A 23 5.15 0.64 -20.93
C TYR A 23 5.06 -0.84 -20.58
N TRP A 24 4.14 -1.61 -21.17
CA TRP A 24 3.93 -3.00 -20.77
C TRP A 24 5.15 -3.90 -21.01
N ASN A 25 5.95 -3.61 -22.02
CA ASN A 25 7.22 -4.30 -22.28
C ASN A 25 8.25 -4.13 -21.14
N LYS A 26 8.21 -3.02 -20.39
CA LYS A 26 9.08 -2.75 -19.24
C LYS A 26 8.60 -3.45 -17.96
N VAL A 27 7.35 -3.93 -17.93
CA VAL A 27 6.78 -4.65 -16.78
C VAL A 27 7.17 -6.13 -16.87
N PRO A 28 7.75 -6.72 -15.80
CA PRO A 28 8.03 -8.16 -15.70
C PRO A 28 6.79 -9.01 -16.01
N LYS A 29 6.95 -10.06 -16.81
CA LYS A 29 5.82 -10.84 -17.35
C LYS A 29 4.96 -11.46 -16.24
N ASP A 30 5.60 -11.93 -15.18
CA ASP A 30 5.00 -12.50 -13.98
C ASP A 30 4.12 -11.50 -13.20
N MET A 31 4.45 -10.21 -13.26
CA MET A 31 3.69 -9.15 -12.57
C MET A 31 2.46 -8.68 -13.33
N ARG A 32 2.43 -8.84 -14.66
CA ARG A 32 1.40 -8.27 -15.54
C ARG A 32 -0.02 -8.69 -15.15
N LYS A 33 -0.23 -9.99 -14.87
CA LYS A 33 -1.52 -10.53 -14.42
C LYS A 33 -1.98 -9.90 -13.11
N TYR A 34 -1.04 -9.68 -12.17
CA TYR A 34 -1.34 -9.05 -10.89
C TYR A 34 -1.73 -7.58 -11.07
N ILE A 35 -1.05 -6.84 -11.95
CA ILE A 35 -1.37 -5.43 -12.23
C ILE A 35 -2.74 -5.32 -12.88
N ASP A 36 -3.04 -6.11 -13.92
CA ASP A 36 -4.37 -6.13 -14.56
C ASP A 36 -5.47 -6.44 -13.53
N ALA A 37 -5.25 -7.43 -12.65
CA ALA A 37 -6.20 -7.75 -11.59
C ALA A 37 -6.36 -6.62 -10.56
N ALA A 38 -5.28 -5.93 -10.19
CA ALA A 38 -5.31 -4.82 -9.23
C ALA A 38 -6.07 -3.61 -9.80
N VAL A 39 -5.80 -3.25 -11.06
CA VAL A 39 -6.49 -2.14 -11.74
C VAL A 39 -7.96 -2.50 -11.97
N SER A 40 -8.26 -3.70 -12.45
CA SER A 40 -9.65 -4.17 -12.62
C SER A 40 -10.43 -4.10 -11.30
N LYS A 41 -9.84 -4.57 -10.18
CA LYS A 41 -10.46 -4.46 -8.85
C LYS A 41 -10.71 -3.01 -8.43
N ALA A 42 -9.80 -2.09 -8.71
CA ALA A 42 -9.96 -0.68 -8.39
C ALA A 42 -11.08 -0.04 -9.24
N LEU A 43 -11.15 -0.36 -10.53
CA LEU A 43 -12.23 0.11 -11.43
C LEU A 43 -13.59 -0.42 -11.01
N LYS A 44 -13.69 -1.66 -10.52
CA LYS A 44 -14.94 -2.28 -10.07
C LYS A 44 -15.32 -1.94 -8.62
N CYS A 45 -14.50 -1.18 -7.91
CA CYS A 45 -14.74 -0.87 -6.51
C CYS A 45 -15.91 0.09 -6.35
N SER A 46 -16.79 -0.19 -5.38
CA SER A 46 -17.93 0.67 -5.02
C SER A 46 -18.81 0.97 -6.23
N ASP A 47 -19.12 -0.09 -6.97
CA ASP A 47 -19.86 -0.03 -8.22
C ASP A 47 -21.06 -0.98 -8.09
N ILE A 48 -22.25 -0.43 -8.32
CA ILE A 48 -23.51 -1.12 -8.03
C ILE A 48 -23.71 -2.37 -8.90
N GLU A 49 -23.14 -2.39 -10.10
CA GLU A 49 -23.17 -3.55 -11.00
C GLU A 49 -22.41 -4.76 -10.41
N TYR A 50 -21.49 -4.51 -9.47
CA TYR A 50 -20.65 -5.53 -8.84
C TYR A 50 -21.12 -5.92 -7.43
N GLY A 51 -22.34 -5.51 -7.07
CA GLY A 51 -23.05 -5.95 -5.88
C GLY A 51 -23.10 -4.94 -4.75
N PHE A 52 -24.15 -5.08 -3.94
CA PHE A 52 -24.42 -4.25 -2.78
C PHE A 52 -25.18 -5.07 -1.73
N ALA A 53 -25.09 -4.63 -0.47
CA ALA A 53 -26.02 -5.04 0.59
C ALA A 53 -27.07 -3.94 0.75
N GLU A 54 -28.35 -4.30 0.77
CA GLU A 54 -29.44 -3.37 1.08
C GLU A 54 -29.92 -3.60 2.50
N TYR A 55 -29.90 -2.53 3.29
CA TYR A 55 -30.41 -2.53 4.65
C TYR A 55 -31.72 -1.75 4.66
N LYS A 56 -32.79 -2.36 5.18
CA LYS A 56 -34.11 -1.73 5.26
C LYS A 56 -34.52 -1.62 6.71
N CYS A 57 -34.98 -0.44 7.12
CA CYS A 57 -35.57 -0.24 8.43
C CYS A 57 -36.98 -0.87 8.45
N GLU A 58 -37.24 -1.74 9.42
CA GLU A 58 -38.55 -2.40 9.56
C GLU A 58 -39.64 -1.46 10.07
N THR A 59 -39.26 -0.34 10.72
CA THR A 59 -40.21 0.60 11.32
C THR A 59 -40.66 1.69 10.34
N CYS A 60 -39.74 2.36 9.64
CA CYS A 60 -40.07 3.43 8.70
C CYS A 60 -40.03 3.00 7.22
N GLY A 61 -39.55 1.80 6.92
CA GLY A 61 -39.46 1.27 5.55
C GLY A 61 -38.33 1.84 4.69
N GLU A 62 -37.57 2.83 5.18
CA GLU A 62 -36.43 3.42 4.47
C GLU A 62 -35.33 2.37 4.23
N SER A 63 -34.73 2.39 3.04
CA SER A 63 -33.62 1.49 2.68
C SER A 63 -32.37 2.24 2.26
N THR A 64 -31.22 1.66 2.59
CA THR A 64 -29.89 2.14 2.17
C THR A 64 -29.11 1.02 1.52
N LYS A 65 -28.45 1.33 0.40
CA LYS A 65 -27.60 0.40 -0.34
C LYS A 65 -26.14 0.68 -0.03
N VAL A 66 -25.45 -0.32 0.47
CA VAL A 66 -24.01 -0.29 0.75
C VAL A 66 -23.29 -1.08 -0.34
N LEU A 67 -22.60 -0.36 -1.22
CA LEU A 67 -21.87 -0.94 -2.33
C LEU A 67 -20.65 -1.74 -1.85
N PHE A 68 -20.39 -2.89 -2.48
CA PHE A 68 -19.24 -3.70 -2.13
C PHE A 68 -17.93 -3.03 -2.55
N THR A 69 -16.92 -3.17 -1.68
CA THR A 69 -15.59 -2.61 -1.87
C THR A 69 -14.61 -3.70 -2.25
N CYS A 70 -13.61 -3.37 -3.06
CA CYS A 70 -12.64 -4.36 -3.56
C CYS A 70 -11.62 -4.82 -2.50
N LYS A 71 -11.52 -4.12 -1.36
CA LYS A 71 -10.57 -4.37 -0.26
C LYS A 71 -9.09 -4.45 -0.71
N SER A 72 -8.77 -3.91 -1.88
CA SER A 72 -7.42 -3.90 -2.45
C SER A 72 -6.61 -2.72 -1.92
N LYS A 73 -5.33 -2.95 -1.59
CA LYS A 73 -4.39 -1.87 -1.20
C LYS A 73 -4.12 -0.88 -2.34
N PHE A 74 -4.27 -1.31 -3.59
CA PHE A 74 -4.04 -0.48 -4.78
C PHE A 74 -5.18 0.53 -5.03
N CYS A 75 -6.41 0.18 -4.67
CA CYS A 75 -7.54 1.09 -4.79
C CYS A 75 -7.36 2.27 -3.84
N ASN A 76 -7.54 3.51 -4.30
CA ASN A 76 -7.35 4.72 -3.49
C ASN A 76 -8.29 4.76 -2.26
N ILE A 77 -9.55 4.32 -2.41
CA ILE A 77 -10.53 4.31 -1.32
C ILE A 77 -10.18 3.23 -0.29
N CYS A 78 -10.03 1.98 -0.76
CA CYS A 78 -9.75 0.84 0.12
C CYS A 78 -8.35 0.89 0.74
N GLY A 79 -7.35 1.29 -0.06
CA GLY A 79 -5.96 1.44 0.34
C GLY A 79 -5.78 2.51 1.41
N ARG A 80 -6.47 3.66 1.30
CA ARG A 80 -6.46 4.69 2.35
C ARG A 80 -7.01 4.14 3.67
N LEU A 81 -8.17 3.47 3.64
CA LEU A 81 -8.74 2.86 4.84
C LEU A 81 -7.81 1.80 5.44
N TYR A 82 -7.17 0.98 4.59
CA TYR A 82 -6.18 0.01 5.02
C TYR A 82 -5.00 0.68 5.74
N THR A 83 -4.43 1.73 5.16
CA THR A 83 -3.31 2.49 5.75
C THR A 83 -3.70 3.11 7.09
N MET A 84 -4.89 3.71 7.19
CA MET A 84 -5.39 4.26 8.45
C MET A 84 -5.54 3.20 9.54
N LYS A 85 -6.16 2.06 9.21
CA LYS A 85 -6.29 0.94 10.16
C LYS A 85 -4.94 0.37 10.59
N TRP A 86 -4.00 0.27 9.65
CA TRP A 86 -2.64 -0.18 9.95
C TRP A 86 -1.93 0.80 10.90
N ALA A 87 -2.00 2.10 10.62
CA ALA A 87 -1.40 3.15 11.46
C ALA A 87 -1.98 3.15 12.88
N GLU A 88 -3.31 3.03 13.00
CA GLU A 88 -3.97 2.94 14.31
C GLU A 88 -3.53 1.69 15.08
N LYS A 89 -3.42 0.53 14.41
CA LYS A 89 -2.89 -0.68 15.03
C LYS A 89 -1.45 -0.50 15.51
N GLN A 90 -0.59 0.15 14.72
CA GLN A 90 0.79 0.43 15.16
C GLN A 90 0.79 1.34 16.39
N ARG A 91 -0.03 2.41 16.37
CA ARG A 91 -0.17 3.36 17.48
C ARG A 91 -0.52 2.68 18.80
N GLN A 92 -1.42 1.69 18.77
CA GLN A 92 -1.82 0.93 19.96
C GLN A 92 -0.70 0.04 20.52
N THR A 93 0.25 -0.38 19.68
CA THR A 93 1.40 -1.21 20.08
C THR A 93 2.65 -0.42 20.45
N MET A 94 2.69 0.89 20.16
CA MET A 94 3.87 1.71 20.43
C MET A 94 3.98 2.07 21.91
N LEU A 95 5.19 1.93 22.45
CA LEU A 95 5.53 2.42 23.79
C LEU A 95 5.50 3.95 23.82
N ARG A 96 5.03 4.54 24.93
CA ARG A 96 5.02 6.00 25.13
C ARG A 96 6.42 6.53 25.47
N VAL A 97 7.31 6.53 24.49
CA VAL A 97 8.71 6.97 24.60
C VAL A 97 9.12 7.83 23.40
N VAL A 98 10.29 8.44 23.46
CA VAL A 98 10.85 9.14 22.29
C VAL A 98 11.25 8.10 21.24
N HIS A 99 10.68 8.21 20.05
CA HIS A 99 10.99 7.34 18.92
C HIS A 99 12.02 7.99 17.99
N ARG A 100 12.87 7.17 17.37
CA ARG A 100 13.84 7.62 16.37
C ARG A 100 13.39 7.15 14.98
N TYR A 101 13.27 8.08 14.05
CA TYR A 101 13.00 7.78 12.64
C TYR A 101 14.33 7.70 11.87
N SER A 102 14.48 6.68 11.03
CA SER A 102 15.67 6.48 10.20
C SER A 102 15.27 5.96 8.83
N VAL A 103 15.90 6.48 7.78
CA VAL A 103 15.67 6.05 6.39
C VAL A 103 16.91 5.36 5.88
N VAL A 104 16.79 4.09 5.51
CA VAL A 104 17.85 3.34 4.83
C VAL A 104 17.52 3.31 3.34
N THR A 105 18.35 3.94 2.53
CA THR A 105 18.14 4.03 1.08
C THR A 105 18.97 2.97 0.37
N SER A 106 18.31 2.15 -0.45
CA SER A 106 19.01 1.18 -1.30
C SER A 106 19.81 1.91 -2.41
N PRO A 107 21.09 1.52 -2.62
CA PRO A 107 21.90 1.98 -3.76
C PRO A 107 21.16 1.85 -5.09
N LYS A 108 21.37 2.79 -6.01
CA LYS A 108 20.62 2.89 -7.27
C LYS A 108 20.75 1.61 -8.11
N GLU A 109 21.93 1.02 -8.08
CA GLU A 109 22.36 -0.19 -8.78
C GLU A 109 21.53 -1.41 -8.34
N LEU A 110 21.20 -1.49 -7.05
CA LEU A 110 20.45 -2.61 -6.48
C LEU A 110 18.92 -2.49 -6.66
N ARG A 111 18.39 -1.30 -6.99
CA ARG A 111 16.94 -1.09 -7.10
C ARG A 111 16.31 -1.98 -8.18
N LYS A 112 16.96 -2.16 -9.32
CA LYS A 112 16.47 -3.04 -10.40
C LYS A 112 16.46 -4.50 -9.96
N TYR A 113 17.48 -4.92 -9.22
CA TYR A 113 17.57 -6.28 -8.67
C TYR A 113 16.40 -6.58 -7.74
N PHE A 114 16.18 -5.74 -6.72
CA PHE A 114 15.04 -5.89 -5.80
C PHE A 114 13.67 -5.70 -6.46
N TYR A 115 13.58 -4.90 -7.53
CA TYR A 115 12.37 -4.79 -8.32
C TYR A 115 12.02 -6.11 -9.02
N SER A 116 13.03 -6.80 -9.57
CA SER A 116 12.86 -8.11 -10.22
C SER A 116 12.66 -9.26 -9.22
N LYS A 117 13.26 -9.17 -8.03
CA LYS A 117 13.24 -10.20 -6.98
C LYS A 117 12.58 -9.67 -5.72
N ARG A 118 11.25 -9.53 -5.77
CA ARG A 118 10.46 -8.89 -4.70
C ARG A 118 10.38 -9.73 -3.43
N GLU A 119 10.61 -11.03 -3.53
CA GLU A 119 10.74 -11.96 -2.41
C GLU A 119 11.87 -11.56 -1.45
N LEU A 120 12.96 -10.97 -1.98
CA LEU A 120 14.12 -10.55 -1.20
C LEU A 120 13.89 -9.26 -0.39
N LEU A 121 12.76 -8.58 -0.60
CA LEU A 121 12.43 -7.36 0.14
C LEU A 121 12.29 -7.61 1.64
N LYS A 122 11.82 -8.80 2.04
CA LYS A 122 11.74 -9.20 3.44
C LYS A 122 13.13 -9.41 4.03
N GLU A 123 14.00 -10.11 3.32
CA GLU A 123 15.39 -10.33 3.74
C GLU A 123 16.16 -9.01 3.86
N LEU A 124 15.95 -8.07 2.93
CA LEU A 124 16.52 -6.72 3.03
C LEU A 124 16.07 -6.01 4.31
N GLN A 125 14.77 -6.09 4.63
CA GLN A 125 14.23 -5.51 5.85
C GLN A 125 14.78 -6.16 7.12
N ASP A 126 14.94 -7.49 7.11
CA ASP A 126 15.50 -8.25 8.24
C ASP A 126 16.98 -7.92 8.45
N GLY A 127 17.78 -7.86 7.37
CA GLY A 127 19.17 -7.47 7.45
C GLY A 127 19.36 -6.05 8.00
N VAL A 128 18.50 -5.10 7.62
CA VAL A 128 18.52 -3.76 8.22
C VAL A 128 18.24 -3.81 9.73
N ASN A 129 17.28 -4.63 10.17
CA ASN A 129 16.99 -4.82 11.58
C ASN A 129 18.17 -5.43 12.35
N GLU A 130 18.86 -6.42 11.77
CA GLU A 130 20.07 -7.02 12.33
C GLU A 130 21.21 -6.01 12.47
N VAL A 131 21.43 -5.17 11.45
CA VAL A 131 22.44 -4.10 11.51
C VAL A 131 22.13 -3.11 12.64
N ILE A 132 20.86 -2.71 12.80
CA ILE A 132 20.44 -1.82 13.90
C ILE A 132 20.72 -2.48 15.25
N LYS A 133 20.29 -3.74 15.44
CA LYS A 133 20.51 -4.49 16.68
C LYS A 133 22.00 -4.63 17.00
N TYR A 134 22.83 -4.99 16.02
CA TYR A 134 24.27 -5.13 16.18
C TYR A 134 24.91 -3.84 16.70
N TRP A 135 24.64 -2.69 16.07
CA TRP A 135 25.25 -1.43 16.46
C TRP A 135 24.80 -0.94 17.84
N TYR A 136 23.53 -1.15 18.19
CA TYR A 136 23.04 -0.80 19.52
C TYR A 136 23.65 -1.69 20.60
N ASN A 137 23.68 -3.02 20.41
CA ASN A 137 24.30 -3.94 21.36
C ASN A 137 25.80 -3.64 21.53
N LYS A 138 26.51 -3.34 20.44
CA LYS A 138 27.92 -2.96 20.48
C LYS A 138 28.18 -1.67 21.27
N LYS A 139 27.24 -0.71 21.25
CA LYS A 139 27.40 0.61 21.89
C LYS A 139 26.84 0.68 23.31
N LYS A 140 25.83 -0.11 23.65
CA LYS A 140 25.09 -0.04 24.91
C LYS A 140 25.16 -1.32 25.75
N GLY A 141 25.80 -2.38 25.23
CA GLY A 141 25.81 -3.71 25.84
C GLY A 141 24.49 -4.45 25.62
N SER A 142 24.38 -5.64 26.20
CA SER A 142 23.24 -6.57 26.01
C SER A 142 22.09 -6.37 27.01
N SER A 143 22.13 -5.31 27.82
CA SER A 143 21.12 -5.02 28.85
C SER A 143 19.84 -4.38 28.29
N TYR A 144 19.83 -4.01 27.01
CA TYR A 144 18.70 -3.38 26.34
C TYR A 144 18.35 -4.13 25.07
N GLU A 145 17.06 -4.29 24.80
CA GLU A 145 16.56 -4.82 23.53
C GLU A 145 16.06 -3.69 22.63
N VAL A 146 16.46 -3.70 21.36
CA VAL A 146 15.98 -2.73 20.37
C VAL A 146 14.69 -3.23 19.73
N GLY A 147 13.61 -2.47 19.90
CA GLY A 147 12.40 -2.58 19.11
C GLY A 147 12.46 -1.70 17.86
N ALA A 148 12.08 -2.25 16.70
CA ALA A 148 12.03 -1.52 15.44
C ALA A 148 10.73 -1.80 14.68
N ILE A 149 10.12 -0.74 14.14
CA ILE A 149 9.06 -0.84 13.13
C ILE A 149 9.72 -0.50 11.80
N ALA A 150 9.81 -1.48 10.91
CA ALA A 150 10.40 -1.30 9.59
C ALA A 150 9.32 -1.34 8.50
N VAL A 151 9.35 -0.34 7.62
CA VAL A 151 8.44 -0.20 6.48
C VAL A 151 9.28 -0.05 5.22
N ILE A 152 9.04 -0.90 4.23
CA ILE A 152 9.75 -0.85 2.95
C ILE A 152 8.96 -0.04 1.92
N TYR A 153 9.63 0.92 1.30
CA TYR A 153 9.11 1.71 0.19
C TYR A 153 9.80 1.25 -1.09
N THR A 154 9.02 0.73 -2.05
CA THR A 154 9.54 0.16 -3.31
C THR A 154 9.37 1.10 -4.51
N PHE A 155 8.81 2.27 -4.27
CA PHE A 155 8.64 3.34 -5.25
C PHE A 155 9.09 4.65 -4.62
N GLY A 156 9.80 5.46 -5.40
CA GLY A 156 10.13 6.82 -4.98
C GLY A 156 8.89 7.69 -5.03
N GLY A 157 8.65 8.46 -3.98
CA GLY A 157 7.73 9.59 -4.03
C GLY A 157 8.41 10.73 -4.78
N ASP A 158 8.39 10.71 -6.10
CA ASP A 158 8.33 11.96 -6.85
C ASP A 158 6.90 12.05 -7.41
N LEU A 159 6.02 12.57 -6.58
CA LEU A 159 4.75 13.18 -6.99
C LEU A 159 5.04 14.68 -7.12
N LYS A 160 5.90 15.02 -8.07
CA LYS A 160 5.89 16.37 -8.66
C LYS A 160 4.96 16.36 -9.86
#